data_AF-A0A965QVB7-F1
#
_entry.id   AF-A0A965QVB7-F1
#
_cell.length_a   1.000
_cell.length_b   1.000
_cell.length_c   1.000
_cell.angle_alpha   90.00
_cell.angle_beta   90.00
_cell.angle_gamma   90.00
#
_symmetry.space_group_name_H-M   'P 1'
#
loop_
_entity.id
_entity.type
_entity.pdbx_description
1 polymer ?
#
loop_
_entity_poly.entity_id
_entity_poly.type
_entity_poly.pdbx_seq_one_letter_code
_entity_poly.pdbx_strand_id
1 'polypeptide(L)' 'MLLHAAVPPAGTIAGQVRIRHLATPMRNVTVKLYDPAGNLLSSTVTNRNGRYSFNGLVAGNYLIEEVPPRGF' A
#
# COMPACT_ATOMS: atom_id res chain seq x y z
N MET A 1 15.20 -27.95 24.32
CA MET A 1 14.43 -27.83 23.06
C MET A 1 14.29 -26.35 22.75
N LEU A 2 14.98 -25.85 21.72
CA LEU A 2 14.84 -24.45 21.26
C LEU A 2 14.03 -24.46 19.97
N LEU A 3 12.98 -23.64 19.91
CA LEU A 3 12.24 -23.37 18.68
C LEU A 3 12.95 -22.21 17.97
N HIS A 4 13.47 -22.45 16.76
CA HIS A 4 13.94 -21.37 15.89
C HIS A 4 12.73 -20.81 15.13
N ALA A 5 12.26 -19.64 15.52
CA ALA A 5 11.36 -18.84 14.70
C ALA A 5 12.20 -17.88 13.85
N ALA A 6 12.14 -18.00 12.53
CA ALA A 6 12.72 -17.01 11.64
C ALA A 6 11.75 -15.83 11.50
N VAL A 7 12.23 -14.60 11.70
CA VAL A 7 11.47 -13.42 11.29
C VAL A 7 11.44 -13.40 9.77
N PRO A 8 10.26 -13.47 9.11
CA PRO A 8 10.21 -13.39 7.66
C PRO A 8 10.85 -12.07 7.20
N PRO A 9 11.57 -12.05 6.07
CA PRO A 9 12.05 -10.79 5.51
C PRO A 9 10.86 -9.85 5.27
N ALA A 10 10.93 -8.67 5.89
CA ALA A 10 9.94 -7.62 5.76
C ALA A 10 10.19 -6.82 4.47
N GLY A 11 9.30 -6.97 3.49
CA GLY A 11 9.24 -6.15 2.30
C GLY A 11 8.51 -4.84 2.53
N THR A 12 8.69 -3.91 1.59
CA THR A 12 7.96 -2.66 1.50
C THR A 12 7.24 -2.60 0.16
N ILE A 13 5.94 -2.33 0.18
CA ILE A 13 5.18 -1.90 -1.00
C ILE A 13 5.03 -0.39 -0.92
N ALA A 14 5.60 0.33 -1.88
CA ALA A 14 5.50 1.78 -1.96
C ALA A 14 5.25 2.22 -3.39
N GLY A 15 4.55 3.33 -3.56
CA GLY A 15 4.20 3.85 -4.86
C GLY A 15 3.84 5.32 -4.84
N GLN A 16 3.43 5.82 -5.99
CA GLN A 16 2.98 7.18 -6.16
C GLN A 16 1.66 7.19 -6.94
N VAL A 17 0.62 7.79 -6.37
CA VAL A 17 -0.65 8.04 -7.06
C VAL A 17 -0.56 9.36 -7.82
N ARG A 18 -0.93 9.33 -9.10
CA ARG A 18 -0.90 10.48 -10.01
C ARG A 18 -2.18 10.50 -10.85
N ILE A 19 -2.61 11.69 -11.24
CA ILE A 19 -3.69 11.84 -12.21
C ILE A 19 -3.20 11.29 -13.55
N ARG A 20 -3.87 10.27 -14.11
CA ARG A 20 -3.43 9.53 -15.31
C ARG A 20 -3.01 10.44 -16.46
N HIS A 21 -3.75 11.52 -16.71
CA HIS A 21 -3.52 12.41 -17.87
C HIS A 21 -2.62 13.61 -17.59
N LEU A 22 -2.39 13.97 -16.32
CA LEU A 22 -1.72 15.22 -15.95
C LEU A 22 -0.35 14.99 -15.29
N ALA A 23 0.03 13.72 -15.07
CA ALA A 23 1.22 13.31 -14.31
C ALA A 23 1.37 14.02 -12.95
N THR A 24 0.28 14.61 -12.45
CA THR A 24 0.25 15.46 -11.28
C THR A 24 0.05 14.57 -10.05
N PRO A 25 0.91 14.68 -9.02
CA PRO A 25 0.76 13.88 -7.81
C PRO A 25 -0.58 14.13 -7.12
N MET A 26 -1.26 13.06 -6.69
CA MET A 26 -2.55 13.15 -5.99
C MET A 26 -2.36 12.89 -4.51
N ARG A 27 -2.57 13.92 -3.70
CA ARG A 27 -2.63 13.81 -2.23
C ARG A 27 -4.02 13.36 -1.77
N ASN A 28 -4.11 12.87 -0.54
CA ASN A 28 -5.37 12.49 0.11
C ASN A 28 -6.12 11.34 -0.56
N VAL A 29 -5.44 10.53 -1.39
CA VAL A 29 -5.99 9.29 -1.92
C VAL A 29 -5.82 8.22 -0.85
N THR A 30 -6.91 7.53 -0.51
CA THR A 30 -6.83 6.37 0.38
C THR A 30 -6.34 5.19 -0.42
N VAL A 31 -5.24 4.58 0.00
CA VAL A 31 -4.69 3.36 -0.59
C VAL A 31 -4.92 2.24 0.40
N LYS A 32 -5.53 1.16 -0.04
CA LYS A 32 -5.82 -0.02 0.77
C LYS A 32 -5.01 -1.20 0.28
N LEU A 33 -4.48 -1.97 1.22
CA LEU A 33 -3.72 -3.19 1.00
C LEU A 33 -4.55 -4.38 1.45
N TYR A 34 -4.72 -5.36 0.57
CA TYR A 34 -5.44 -6.59 0.85
C TYR A 34 -4.54 -7.81 0.64
N ASP A 35 -4.87 -8.91 1.32
CA ASP A 35 -4.34 -10.23 0.99
C ASP A 35 -5.01 -10.79 -0.29
N PRO A 36 -4.52 -11.92 -0.84
CA PRO A 36 -5.11 -12.53 -2.03
C PRO A 36 -6.54 -13.06 -1.84
N ALA A 37 -6.99 -13.25 -0.60
CA ALA A 37 -8.35 -13.65 -0.28
C ALA A 37 -9.32 -12.45 -0.22
N GLY A 38 -8.82 -11.22 -0.38
CA GLY A 38 -9.60 -9.99 -0.34
C GLY A 38 -9.79 -9.42 1.06
N ASN A 39 -9.06 -9.90 2.08
CA ASN A 39 -9.13 -9.34 3.41
C ASN A 39 -8.27 -8.07 3.49
N LEU A 40 -8.83 -7.00 4.08
CA LEU A 40 -8.11 -5.74 4.27
C LEU A 40 -7.04 -5.93 5.34
N LEU A 41 -5.78 -5.73 4.97
CA LEU A 41 -4.64 -5.80 5.88
C LEU A 41 -4.28 -4.43 6.46
N SER A 42 -4.31 -3.39 5.62
CA SER A 42 -3.92 -2.04 6.03
C SER A 42 -4.46 -0.97 5.08
N SER A 43 -4.45 0.28 5.53
CA SER A 43 -4.75 1.44 4.69
C SER A 43 -3.85 2.62 5.03
N THR A 44 -3.49 3.41 4.03
CA THR A 44 -2.72 4.64 4.19
C THR A 44 -3.28 5.74 3.28
N VAL A 45 -2.85 6.97 3.49
CA VAL A 45 -3.27 8.13 2.69
C VAL A 45 -2.07 8.73 2.00
N THR A 46 -2.18 9.00 0.70
CA THR A 46 -1.09 9.59 -0.07
C THR A 46 -0.72 11.00 0.43
N ASN A 47 0.57 11.27 0.52
CA ASN A 47 1.08 12.58 0.95
C ASN A 47 1.01 13.65 -0.16
N ARG A 48 1.55 14.85 0.10
CA ARG A 48 1.58 15.97 -0.88
C ARG A 48 2.24 15.63 -2.22
N ASN A 49 3.13 14.65 -2.23
CA ASN A 49 3.82 14.15 -3.42
C ASN A 49 3.13 12.91 -4.01
N GLY A 50 1.91 12.57 -3.57
CA GLY A 50 1.17 11.40 -4.00
C GLY A 50 1.76 10.07 -3.52
N ARG A 51 2.76 10.08 -2.63
CA ARG A 51 3.47 8.86 -2.23
C ARG A 51 2.73 8.15 -1.11
N TYR A 52 2.74 6.82 -1.15
CA TYR A 52 2.27 5.92 -0.10
C TYR A 52 3.30 4.82 0.16
N SER A 53 3.26 4.21 1.34
CA SER A 53 4.08 3.04 1.68
C SER A 53 3.42 2.15 2.72
N PHE A 54 3.64 0.84 2.57
CA PHE A 54 3.35 -0.22 3.52
C PHE A 54 4.66 -0.96 3.81
N ASN A 55 5.04 -1.04 5.08
CA ASN A 55 6.28 -1.68 5.53
C ASN A 55 5.96 -2.91 6.37
N GLY A 56 6.95 -3.79 6.57
CA GLY A 56 6.75 -4.95 7.44
C GLY A 56 5.98 -6.08 6.78
N LEU A 57 5.90 -6.12 5.45
CA LEU A 57 5.11 -7.10 4.74
C LEU A 57 5.89 -8.41 4.58
N VAL A 58 5.27 -9.52 4.94
CA VAL A 58 5.83 -10.83 4.64
C VAL A 58 5.85 -11.01 3.11
N ALA A 59 6.86 -11.72 2.59
CA ALA A 59 6.91 -12.06 1.17
C ALA A 59 5.62 -12.80 0.75
N GLY A 60 4.95 -12.29 -0.29
CA GLY A 60 3.68 -12.82 -0.75
C GLY A 60 3.01 -11.91 -1.77
N ASN A 61 1.84 -12.33 -2.24
CA ASN A 61 1.03 -11.56 -3.16
C ASN A 61 0.08 -10.66 -2.38
N TYR A 62 -0.14 -9.46 -2.90
CA TYR A 62 -1.03 -8.47 -2.31
C TYR A 62 -1.85 -7.78 -3.40
N LEU A 63 -3.04 -7.32 -3.02
CA LEU A 63 -3.87 -6.49 -3.87
C LEU A 63 -3.87 -5.06 -3.33
N ILE A 64 -3.83 -4.09 -4.24
CA ILE A 64 -3.88 -2.66 -3.91
C ILE A 64 -5.14 -2.07 -4.53
N GLU A 65 -5.91 -1.35 -3.73
CA GLU A 65 -7.04 -0.54 -4.18
C GLU A 65 -6.76 0.93 -3.85
N GLU A 66 -6.94 1.78 -4.86
CA GLU A 66 -6.91 3.23 -4.69
C GLU A 66 -8.35 3.75 -4.62
N VAL A 67 -8.66 4.51 -3.59
CA VAL A 67 -9.95 5.20 -3.41
C VAL A 67 -9.68 6.70 -3.46
N PRO A 68 -9.88 7.34 -4.64
CA PRO A 68 -9.75 8.78 -4.78
C PRO A 68 -10.74 9.54 -3.90
N PRO A 69 -10.42 10.78 -3.50
CA PRO A 69 -11.42 11.67 -2.90
C PRO A 69 -12.57 11.90 -3.89
N ARG A 70 -13.76 12.18 -3.36
CA ARG A 70 -14.91 12.56 -4.19
C ARG A 70 -14.55 13.79 -5.04
N GLY A 71 -14.87 13.75 -6.34
CA GLY A 71 -14.73 14.89 -7.26
C GLY A 71 -13.40 15.00 -8.00
N PHE A 72 -12.60 13.93 -8.05
CA PHE A 72 -11.40 13.81 -8.90
C PHE A 72 -11.63 12.92 -10.12
#